data_AF-A0A7W9LG80-F1
#
_entry.id   AF-A0A7W9LG80-F1
#
_cell.length_a   1.000
_cell.length_b   1.000
_cell.length_c   1.000
_cell.angle_alpha   90.00
_cell.angle_beta   90.00
_cell.angle_gamma   90.00
#
_symmetry.space_group_name_H-M   'P 1'
#
loop_
_entity.id
_entity.type
_entity.pdbx_description
1 polymer ?
#
loop_
_entity_poly.entity_id
_entity_poly.type
_entity_poly.pdbx_seq_one_letter_code
_entity_poly.pdbx_strand_id
1 'polypeptide(L)'
;MGVRLIEALAEGAGEHAEGPEHWAPEVARRFGLPTAAGLDQATFYADLAGPHGRCHVRVCAATACFAAQAGRHLPAIQGVLG
;
A
#
# COMPACT_ATOMS: atom_id res chain seq x y z
N MET A 1 21.04 2.10 0.02
CA MET A 1 20.41 0.90 -0.60
C MET A 1 18.94 0.77 -0.24
N GLY A 2 18.51 0.96 1.01
CA GLY A 2 17.11 0.79 1.43
C GLY A 2 16.06 1.63 0.66
N VAL A 3 16.35 2.89 0.33
CA VAL A 3 15.42 3.75 -0.44
C VAL A 3 15.05 3.12 -1.79
N ARG A 4 16.03 2.55 -2.50
CA ARG A 4 15.81 1.90 -3.80
C ARG A 4 15.00 0.60 -3.69
N LEU A 5 15.05 -0.08 -2.54
CA LEU A 5 14.23 -1.27 -2.31
C LEU A 5 12.76 -0.87 -2.16
N ILE A 6 12.47 0.18 -1.37
CA ILE A 6 11.09 0.65 -1.15
C ILE A 6 10.47 1.14 -2.46
N GLU A 7 11.21 1.88 -3.28
CA GLU A 7 10.77 2.29 -4.62
C GLU A 7 10.42 1.08 -5.50
N ALA A 8 11.30 0.07 -5.55
CA ALA A 8 11.06 -1.14 -6.33
C ALA A 8 9.91 -2.01 -5.80
N LEU A 9 9.64 -1.98 -4.49
CA LEU A 9 8.46 -2.63 -3.90
C LEU A 9 7.18 -1.88 -4.25
N ALA A 10 7.22 -0.54 -4.29
CA ALA A 10 6.07 0.28 -4.69
C ALA A 10 5.72 0.08 -6.17
N GLU A 11 6.72 -0.07 -7.05
CA GLU A 11 6.52 -0.46 -8.45
C GLU A 11 5.87 -1.84 -8.54
N GLY A 12 6.41 -2.84 -7.83
CA GLY A 12 5.86 -4.21 -7.81
C GLY A 12 4.40 -4.26 -7.32
N ALA A 13 4.06 -3.50 -6.28
CA ALA A 13 2.68 -3.42 -5.79
C ALA A 13 1.70 -2.78 -6.80
N GLY A 14 2.19 -1.95 -7.73
CA GLY A 14 1.38 -1.37 -8.80
C GLY A 14 1.12 -2.33 -9.97
N GLU A 15 1.99 -3.33 -10.15
CA GLU A 15 1.95 -4.27 -11.28
C GLU A 15 1.19 -5.56 -10.95
N HIS A 16 1.11 -5.93 -9.66
CA HIS A 16 0.52 -7.18 -9.19
C HIS A 16 -0.83 -6.97 -8.50
N ALA A 17 -1.81 -7.79 -8.88
CA ALA A 17 -3.12 -7.82 -8.22
C ALA A 17 -3.16 -8.82 -7.06
N GLU A 18 -2.08 -9.57 -6.83
CA GLU A 18 -1.93 -10.54 -5.75
C GLU A 18 -1.28 -9.93 -4.50
N GLY A 19 -1.38 -10.66 -3.38
CA GLY A 19 -0.71 -10.29 -2.13
C GLY A 19 0.81 -10.26 -2.23
N PRO A 20 1.49 -9.52 -1.32
CA PRO A 20 2.94 -9.30 -1.33
C PRO A 20 3.79 -10.57 -1.33
N GLU A 21 3.25 -11.69 -0.85
CA GLU A 21 3.89 -13.00 -0.89
C GLU A 21 4.22 -13.51 -2.30
N HIS A 22 3.55 -13.01 -3.33
CA HIS A 22 3.73 -13.43 -4.72
C HIS A 22 4.83 -12.66 -5.47
N TRP A 23 5.19 -11.45 -5.02
CA TRP A 23 6.09 -10.56 -5.77
C TRP A 23 7.24 -9.98 -4.93
N ALA A 24 7.05 -9.68 -3.64
CA ALA A 24 8.06 -9.05 -2.81
C ALA A 24 9.36 -9.87 -2.62
N PRO A 25 9.33 -11.22 -2.54
CA PRO A 25 10.53 -12.05 -2.55
C PRO A 25 11.45 -11.81 -3.76
N GLU A 26 10.84 -11.72 -4.96
CA GLU A 26 11.57 -11.54 -6.21
C GLU A 26 12.16 -10.12 -6.30
N VAL A 27 11.43 -9.12 -5.79
CA VAL A 27 11.97 -7.76 -5.65
C VAL A 27 13.22 -7.77 -4.77
N ALA A 28 13.19 -8.36 -3.57
CA ALA A 28 14.35 -8.43 -2.69
C ALA A 28 15.55 -9.16 -3.33
N ARG A 29 15.29 -10.22 -4.09
CA ARG A 29 16.32 -10.99 -4.80
C ARG A 29 17.11 -10.13 -5.81
N ARG A 30 16.45 -9.21 -6.52
CA ARG A 30 17.10 -8.25 -7.44
C ARG A 30 18.13 -7.35 -6.75
N PHE A 31 18.00 -7.15 -5.44
CA PHE A 31 18.93 -6.38 -4.61
C PHE A 31 19.95 -7.26 -3.86
N GLY A 32 19.97 -8.58 -4.10
CA GLY A 32 20.83 -9.52 -3.38
C GLY A 32 20.44 -9.68 -1.91
N LEU A 33 19.18 -9.40 -1.56
CA LEU A 33 18.68 -9.44 -0.18
C LEU A 33 17.89 -10.73 0.08
N PRO A 34 17.78 -11.14 1.35
CA PRO A 34 16.90 -12.26 1.75
C PRO A 34 15.43 -11.95 1.46
N THR A 35 14.65 -13.00 1.21
CA THR A 35 13.18 -12.95 1.06
C THR A 35 12.49 -12.11 2.15
N ALA A 36 12.92 -12.29 3.41
CA ALA A 36 12.37 -11.57 4.55
C ALA A 36 12.49 -10.04 4.41
N ALA A 37 13.57 -9.54 3.80
CA ALA A 37 13.74 -8.10 3.60
C ALA A 37 12.72 -7.50 2.63
N GLY A 38 12.17 -8.29 1.70
CA GLY A 38 11.06 -7.86 0.84
C GLY A 38 9.72 -7.99 1.55
N LEU A 39 9.46 -9.17 2.12
CA LEU A 39 8.19 -9.49 2.78
C LEU A 39 7.90 -8.60 3.99
N ASP A 40 8.89 -8.37 4.86
CA ASP A 40 8.71 -7.55 6.06
C ASP A 40 8.31 -6.12 5.68
N GLN A 41 8.97 -5.55 4.66
CA GLN A 41 8.66 -4.19 4.22
C GLN A 41 7.29 -4.15 3.52
N ALA A 42 7.01 -5.11 2.65
CA ALA A 42 5.75 -5.17 1.91
C ALA A 42 4.54 -5.42 2.82
N THR A 43 4.71 -6.13 3.94
CA THR A 43 3.63 -6.35 4.93
C THR A 43 3.54 -5.25 5.99
N PHE A 44 4.62 -4.52 6.26
CA PHE A 44 4.64 -3.41 7.21
C PHE A 44 3.99 -2.14 6.67
N TYR A 45 4.28 -1.76 5.42
CA TYR A 45 3.70 -0.56 4.82
C TYR A 45 2.29 -0.85 4.31
N ALA A 46 1.29 -0.17 4.89
CA ALA A 46 -0.11 -0.37 4.53
C ALA A 46 -0.43 -0.18 3.04
N ASP A 47 0.32 0.69 2.35
CA ASP A 47 0.17 0.90 0.91
C ASP A 47 0.63 -0.31 0.07
N LEU A 48 1.45 -1.20 0.62
CA LEU A 48 1.99 -2.41 -0.03
C LEU A 48 1.31 -3.71 0.44
N ALA A 49 0.70 -3.70 1.63
CA ALA A 49 0.28 -4.90 2.36
C ALA A 49 -0.92 -5.63 1.75
N GLY A 50 -1.64 -5.03 0.80
CA GLY A 50 -2.82 -5.62 0.21
C GLY A 50 -2.97 -5.25 -1.27
N PRO A 51 -3.69 -6.08 -2.04
CA PRO A 51 -3.96 -5.82 -3.44
C PRO A 51 -4.94 -4.66 -3.61
N HIS A 52 -4.65 -3.81 -4.59
CA HIS A 52 -5.47 -2.64 -4.91
C HIS A 52 -6.22 -2.85 -6.23
N GLY A 53 -7.49 -2.45 -6.28
CA GLY A 53 -8.22 -2.37 -7.54
C GLY A 53 -7.73 -1.21 -8.42
N ARG A 54 -8.27 -1.10 -9.64
CA ARG A 54 -7.92 -0.01 -10.60
C ARG A 54 -8.10 1.40 -10.04
N CYS A 55 -8.93 1.57 -9.01
CA CYS A 55 -9.12 2.82 -8.29
C CYS A 55 -9.01 2.54 -6.79
N HIS A 56 -7.87 2.87 -6.19
CA HIS A 56 -7.66 2.80 -4.75
C HIS A 56 -7.78 4.20 -4.14
N VAL A 57 -8.84 4.42 -3.36
CA VAL A 57 -9.14 5.72 -2.76
C VAL A 57 -8.74 5.70 -1.29
N ARG A 58 -7.79 6.56 -0.92
CA ARG A 58 -7.39 6.78 0.48
C ARG A 58 -8.09 8.02 1.01
N VAL A 59 -8.81 7.86 2.11
CA VAL A 59 -9.52 8.97 2.76
C VAL A 59 -8.89 9.25 4.12
N CYS A 60 -8.46 10.50 4.31
CA CYS A 60 -7.94 10.96 5.61
C CYS A 60 -9.05 10.87 6.68
N ALA A 61 -8.84 10.03 7.70
CA ALA A 61 -9.70 9.93 8.88
C ALA A 61 -9.08 10.59 10.13
N ALA A 62 -7.95 11.27 9.98
CA ALA A 62 -7.25 11.92 11.09
C ALA A 62 -8.04 13.11 11.66
N THR A 63 -7.68 13.53 12.87
CA THR A 63 -8.40 14.55 13.66
C THR A 63 -8.68 15.85 12.91
N ALA A 64 -7.74 16.34 12.10
CA ALA A 64 -7.93 17.55 11.32
C ALA A 64 -9.06 17.41 10.28
N CYS A 65 -9.06 16.29 9.54
CA CYS A 65 -10.07 15.98 8.52
C CYS A 65 -11.44 15.74 9.18
N PHE A 66 -11.44 15.06 10.34
CA PHE A 66 -12.64 14.88 11.14
C PHE A 66 -13.21 16.23 11.61
N ALA A 67 -12.38 17.11 12.18
CA ALA A 67 -12.81 18.42 12.69
C ALA A 67 -13.35 19.31 11.57
N ALA A 68 -12.73 19.30 10.39
CA ALA A 68 -13.16 20.10 9.24
C ALA A 68 -14.54 19.68 8.70
N GLN A 69 -14.86 18.39 8.73
CA GLN A 69 -16.08 17.85 8.10
C GLN A 69 -17.08 17.23 9.08
N ALA A 70 -16.80 17.32 10.38
CA ALA A 70 -17.51 16.61 11.46
C ALA A 70 -17.71 15.11 11.16
N GLY A 71 -16.70 14.47 10.57
CA GLY A 71 -16.71 13.05 10.21
C GLY A 71 -17.67 12.64 9.07
N ARG A 72 -18.37 13.59 8.44
CA ARG A 72 -19.37 13.27 7.39
C ARG A 72 -18.78 12.82 6.06
N HIS A 73 -17.49 13.06 5.83
CA HIS A 73 -16.82 12.80 4.56
C HIS A 73 -16.64 11.32 4.25
N LEU A 74 -16.36 10.50 5.27
CA LEU A 74 -16.21 9.05 5.09
C LEU A 74 -17.51 8.39 4.61
N PRO A 75 -18.66 8.56 5.29
CA PRO A 75 -19.93 8.04 4.78
C PRO A 75 -20.34 8.59 3.41
N ALA A 76 -20.06 9.87 3.14
CA ALA A 76 -20.36 10.48 1.85
C ALA A 76 -19.56 9.84 0.70
N ILE A 77 -18.27 9.58 0.92
CA ILE A 77 -17.42 8.91 -0.08
C ILE A 77 -17.85 7.44 -0.26
N GLN A 78 -18.15 6.73 0.83
CA GLN A 78 -18.69 5.37 0.77
C GLN A 78 -19.98 5.31 -0.04
N GLY A 79 -20.92 6.25 0.18
CA GLY A 79 -22.17 6.30 -0.58
C GLY A 79 -22.01 6.53 -2.09
N VAL A 80 -20.89 7.09 -2.54
CA VAL A 80 -20.59 7.32 -3.96
C VAL A 80 -19.83 6.15 -4.58
N LEU A 81 -18.93 5.52 -3.83
CA LEU A 81 -18.06 4.45 -4.35
C LEU A 81 -18.69 3.04 -4.27
N GLY A 82 -19.70 2.85 -3.41
CA GLY A 82 -20.36 1.56 -3.19
C GLY A 82 -19.61 0.68 -2.20
#